data_AF-A0A2V1K9R6-F1
#
_entry.id   AF-A0A2V1K9R6-F1
#
_cell.length_a   1.000
_cell.length_b   1.000
_cell.length_c   1.000
_cell.angle_alpha   90.00
_cell.angle_beta   90.00
_cell.angle_gamma   90.00
#
_symmetry.space_group_name_H-M   'P 1'
#
loop_
_entity.id
_entity.type
_entity.pdbx_description
1 polymer ?
#
loop_
_entity_poly.entity_id
_entity_poly.type
_entity_poly.pdbx_seq_one_letter_code
_entity_poly.pdbx_strand_id
1 'polypeptide(L)'
;MSTTYQLAISVNQADSYLNTGLDLVTGFAIDAAAAAGITDVADLIAVQCCDPRAFSADRPIDILQLPAGPFVQVRKAVGPLSPDAFMGGIVENPPFTGFGTTAGGGVTTDLLWIEPTRLTAGAHLWRFFPGTSEPELLGVYHGIAWGWETVKTGKFTACIPSQFIGPIVTREWGALPAEVELDEQSGEPVALTMVAPSAPTAEEGFQELPTGLWGKRIAYHTDLNIYEHQDVGRYKHAPVRIIRAVRDESGKILAHAMSMILDTPFAAALGFKRIAQGSNAILIPFDEIDEKASREARPKTWDVSQRPAATLKAARERNNTDPQALVADILAMLTNVAPSGWESLRLHIQIVGQMAHFAAMATVPGENGENGEDTGQAVTLKLLPTSVLHYMSQIKKISYEEEVGAPYVFTLEFKPDGQANLAANRDMEPRWAKQVPANVWREDLKAFPRTDAHIPEWLNRRLEDRQDSQN
;
A
#
# COMPACT_ATOMS: atom_id res chain seq x y z
N MET A 1 25.05 -11.95 -7.12
CA MET A 1 24.90 -10.74 -6.29
C MET A 1 23.42 -10.62 -5.98
N SER A 2 23.07 -10.31 -4.73
CA SER A 2 21.68 -10.05 -4.34
C SER A 2 21.18 -8.76 -4.98
N THR A 3 19.87 -8.66 -5.20
CA THR A 3 19.24 -7.43 -5.70
C THR A 3 19.47 -6.28 -4.73
N THR A 4 19.76 -5.09 -5.27
CA THR A 4 19.70 -3.81 -4.54
C THR A 4 18.52 -3.04 -5.10
N TYR A 5 17.60 -2.62 -4.25
CA TYR A 5 16.47 -1.79 -4.65
C TYR A 5 16.89 -0.32 -4.63
N GLN A 6 16.40 0.46 -5.59
CA GLN A 6 16.62 1.89 -5.66
C GLN A 6 15.30 2.64 -5.51
N LEU A 7 15.21 3.59 -4.58
CA LEU A 7 14.01 4.37 -4.29
C LEU A 7 14.33 5.87 -4.29
N ALA A 8 13.41 6.68 -4.81
CA ALA A 8 13.49 8.13 -4.63
C ALA A 8 12.96 8.53 -3.26
N ILE A 9 13.72 9.35 -2.54
CA ILE A 9 13.44 9.78 -1.17
C ILE A 9 13.24 11.29 -1.14
N SER A 10 12.19 11.74 -0.46
CA SER A 10 11.97 13.19 -0.27
C SER A 10 13.00 13.80 0.69
N VAL A 11 13.26 15.10 0.56
CA VAL A 11 14.20 15.82 1.44
C VAL A 11 13.88 15.60 2.93
N ASN A 12 12.60 15.64 3.31
CA ASN A 12 12.17 15.41 4.70
C ASN A 12 12.47 13.99 5.19
N GLN A 13 12.40 12.99 4.31
CA GLN A 13 12.74 11.61 4.65
C GLN A 13 14.26 11.43 4.76
N ALA A 14 15.04 12.02 3.84
CA ALA A 14 16.50 12.05 3.93
C ALA A 14 16.96 12.70 5.25
N ASP A 15 16.35 13.83 5.62
CA ASP A 15 16.60 14.49 6.91
C ASP A 15 16.19 13.60 8.10
N SER A 16 15.08 12.88 8.01
CA SER A 16 14.65 11.93 9.04
C SER A 16 15.65 10.78 9.21
N TYR A 17 16.20 10.27 8.11
CA TYR A 17 17.26 9.26 8.15
C TYR A 17 18.51 9.78 8.85
N LEU A 18 19.09 10.87 8.39
CA LEU A 18 20.39 11.35 8.88
C LEU A 18 20.31 12.02 10.26
N ASN A 19 19.24 12.74 10.56
CA ASN A 19 19.12 13.55 11.79
C ASN A 19 18.36 12.85 12.92
N THR A 20 17.46 11.91 12.60
CA THR A 20 16.67 11.19 13.62
C THR A 20 16.98 9.70 13.68
N GLY A 21 17.75 9.18 12.72
CA GLY A 21 18.12 7.77 12.66
C GLY A 21 16.96 6.86 12.26
N LEU A 22 15.96 7.39 11.53
CA LEU A 22 14.79 6.62 11.09
C LEU A 22 15.24 5.35 10.35
N ASP A 23 14.65 4.21 10.69
CA ASP A 23 15.02 2.89 10.17
C ASP A 23 13.92 2.25 9.31
N LEU A 24 12.87 2.99 8.97
CA LEU A 24 11.71 2.52 8.20
C LEU A 24 11.82 2.92 6.73
N VAL A 25 11.50 1.98 5.83
CA VAL A 25 11.41 2.21 4.38
C VAL A 25 10.17 1.55 3.79
N THR A 26 9.55 2.22 2.82
CA THR A 26 8.46 1.72 1.98
C THR A 26 8.34 2.61 0.74
N GLY A 27 7.71 2.12 -0.32
CA GLY A 27 7.35 2.92 -1.48
C GLY A 27 7.75 2.27 -2.79
N PHE A 28 7.64 3.04 -3.88
CA PHE A 28 8.06 2.58 -5.20
C PHE A 28 9.58 2.44 -5.30
N ALA A 29 9.98 1.39 -5.99
CA ALA A 29 11.37 1.02 -6.20
C ALA A 29 11.57 0.42 -7.59
N ILE A 30 12.83 0.38 -8.01
CA ILE A 30 13.31 -0.39 -9.15
C ILE A 30 14.53 -1.21 -8.73
N ASP A 31 14.97 -2.15 -9.57
CA ASP A 31 16.30 -2.74 -9.41
C ASP A 31 17.37 -1.67 -9.71
N ALA A 32 18.27 -1.42 -8.76
CA ALA A 32 19.34 -0.44 -8.91
C ALA A 32 20.23 -0.74 -10.12
N ALA A 33 20.41 -2.01 -10.48
CA ALA A 33 21.19 -2.40 -11.65
C ALA A 33 20.58 -1.89 -12.96
N ALA A 34 19.24 -1.75 -13.02
CA ALA A 34 18.56 -1.22 -14.20
C ALA A 34 18.82 0.28 -14.42
N ALA A 35 19.05 1.05 -13.34
CA ALA A 35 19.28 2.48 -13.40
C ALA A 35 20.74 2.90 -13.17
N ALA A 36 21.69 1.95 -13.12
CA ALA A 36 23.08 2.21 -12.75
C ALA A 36 23.81 3.26 -13.62
N GLY A 37 23.37 3.44 -14.88
CA GLY A 37 23.93 4.44 -15.80
C GLY A 37 23.21 5.79 -15.81
N ILE A 38 22.14 5.96 -15.04
CA ILE A 38 21.30 7.17 -15.06
C ILE A 38 21.78 8.11 -13.96
N THR A 39 22.28 9.28 -14.36
CA THR A 39 22.71 10.34 -13.42
C THR A 39 21.92 11.63 -13.60
N ASP A 40 21.26 11.80 -14.73
CA ASP A 40 20.38 12.96 -14.97
C ASP A 40 19.16 12.92 -14.04
N VAL A 41 18.85 14.04 -13.42
CA VAL A 41 17.79 14.12 -12.41
C VAL A 41 16.40 13.96 -13.03
N ALA A 42 16.16 14.48 -14.24
CA ALA A 42 14.87 14.32 -14.91
C ALA A 42 14.63 12.85 -15.26
N ASP A 43 15.67 12.17 -15.74
CA ASP A 43 15.61 10.74 -16.04
C ASP A 43 15.44 9.88 -14.78
N LEU A 44 16.09 10.23 -13.66
CA LEU A 44 15.88 9.58 -12.37
C LEU A 44 14.44 9.75 -11.85
N ILE A 45 13.88 10.97 -11.96
CA ILE A 45 12.48 11.24 -11.61
C ILE A 45 11.53 10.39 -12.46
N ALA A 46 11.78 10.30 -13.76
CA ALA A 46 10.96 9.53 -14.68
C ALA A 46 11.03 8.02 -14.39
N VAL A 47 12.25 7.44 -14.32
CA VAL A 47 12.43 6.00 -14.11
C VAL A 47 11.94 5.58 -12.71
N GLN A 48 12.03 6.43 -11.69
CA GLN A 48 11.50 6.15 -10.35
C GLN A 48 9.99 6.39 -10.22
N CYS A 49 9.31 6.80 -11.29
CA CYS A 49 7.88 7.10 -11.29
C CYS A 49 7.50 8.18 -10.25
N CYS A 50 8.39 9.14 -9.98
CA CYS A 50 8.26 10.14 -8.92
C CYS A 50 7.03 11.06 -9.06
N ASP A 51 6.48 11.53 -7.93
CA ASP A 51 5.40 12.50 -7.93
C ASP A 51 5.93 13.90 -8.31
N PRO A 52 5.41 14.54 -9.37
CA PRO A 52 5.88 15.84 -9.83
C PRO A 52 5.61 16.99 -8.84
N ARG A 53 4.80 16.78 -7.80
CA ARG A 53 4.58 17.74 -6.71
C ARG A 53 5.68 17.67 -5.64
N ALA A 54 6.39 16.56 -5.56
CA ALA A 54 7.44 16.32 -4.55
C ALA A 54 8.86 16.40 -5.14
N PHE A 55 9.02 16.09 -6.43
CA PHE A 55 10.31 16.05 -7.11
C PHE A 55 10.28 16.94 -8.36
N SER A 56 11.40 17.61 -8.63
CA SER A 56 11.55 18.50 -9.79
C SER A 56 12.94 18.37 -10.39
N ALA A 57 13.04 18.44 -11.71
CA ALA A 57 14.27 18.23 -12.47
C ALA A 57 15.33 19.33 -12.25
N ASP A 58 14.93 20.48 -11.72
CA ASP A 58 15.79 21.64 -11.42
C ASP A 58 16.38 21.61 -10.00
N ARG A 59 16.08 20.57 -9.22
CA ARG A 59 16.54 20.41 -7.84
C ARG A 59 17.25 19.07 -7.63
N PRO A 60 18.12 18.96 -6.62
CA PRO A 60 18.71 17.66 -6.27
C PRO A 60 17.64 16.63 -5.92
N ILE A 61 17.91 15.36 -6.24
CA ILE A 61 17.11 14.21 -5.84
C ILE A 61 17.94 13.28 -4.96
N ASP A 62 17.33 12.84 -3.86
CA ASP A 62 17.94 11.85 -2.98
C ASP A 62 17.44 10.45 -3.35
N ILE A 63 18.37 9.52 -3.46
CA ILE A 63 18.14 8.14 -3.88
C ILE A 63 18.65 7.20 -2.80
N LEU A 64 17.76 6.37 -2.26
CA LEU A 64 18.11 5.29 -1.35
C LEU A 64 18.38 4.01 -2.14
N GLN A 65 19.55 3.44 -1.94
CA GLN A 65 19.87 2.08 -2.37
C GLN A 65 19.76 1.15 -1.16
N LEU A 66 18.82 0.21 -1.23
CA LEU A 66 18.49 -0.75 -0.18
C LEU A 66 18.89 -2.15 -0.63
N PRO A 67 19.93 -2.77 -0.03
CA PRO A 67 20.22 -4.18 -0.25
C PRO A 67 19.01 -5.06 0.07
N ALA A 68 18.80 -6.12 -0.70
CA ALA A 68 17.79 -7.11 -0.35
C ALA A 68 18.10 -7.74 1.00
N GLY A 69 17.07 -7.92 1.83
CA GLY A 69 17.17 -8.59 3.12
C GLY A 69 16.13 -9.71 3.25
N PRO A 70 16.33 -10.68 4.17
CA PRO A 70 15.38 -11.79 4.39
C PRO A 70 13.95 -11.30 4.69
N PHE A 71 13.83 -10.21 5.44
CA PHE A 71 12.56 -9.58 5.85
C PHE A 71 12.03 -8.52 4.87
N VAL A 72 12.80 -8.15 3.83
CA VAL A 72 12.34 -7.19 2.82
C VAL A 72 11.36 -7.90 1.89
N GLN A 73 10.11 -7.43 1.87
CA GLN A 73 9.07 -7.95 0.99
C GLN A 73 8.76 -6.96 -0.11
N VAL A 74 8.79 -7.44 -1.36
CA VAL A 74 8.65 -6.61 -2.56
C VAL A 74 7.64 -7.23 -3.51
N ARG A 75 6.80 -6.39 -4.08
CA ARG A 75 5.77 -6.76 -5.07
C ARG A 75 5.94 -5.94 -6.33
N LYS A 76 5.36 -6.42 -7.43
CA LYS A 76 5.13 -5.58 -8.60
C LYS A 76 4.13 -4.47 -8.26
N ALA A 77 4.46 -3.24 -8.62
CA ALA A 77 3.58 -2.08 -8.41
C ALA A 77 2.57 -1.98 -9.56
N VAL A 78 1.45 -2.67 -9.43
CA VAL A 78 0.45 -2.81 -10.50
C VAL A 78 -0.93 -2.35 -10.06
N GLY A 79 -1.74 -1.93 -11.03
CA GLY A 79 -3.11 -1.48 -10.82
C GLY A 79 -4.11 -2.62 -10.59
N PRO A 80 -5.38 -2.29 -10.28
CA PRO A 80 -6.38 -3.27 -9.83
C PRO A 80 -6.64 -4.45 -10.77
N LEU A 81 -6.56 -4.21 -12.09
CA LEU A 81 -6.85 -5.24 -13.09
C LEU A 81 -5.61 -6.05 -13.51
N SER A 82 -4.45 -5.85 -12.89
CA SER A 82 -3.27 -6.65 -13.22
C SER A 82 -3.37 -8.08 -12.66
N PRO A 83 -2.82 -9.10 -13.35
CA PRO A 83 -2.67 -10.45 -12.79
C PRO A 83 -1.85 -10.49 -11.50
N ASP A 84 -0.92 -9.55 -11.31
CA ASP A 84 -0.07 -9.44 -10.11
C ASP A 84 -0.72 -8.60 -8.98
N ALA A 85 -1.96 -8.12 -9.17
CA ALA A 85 -2.64 -7.29 -8.19
C ALA A 85 -2.87 -8.06 -6.89
N PHE A 86 -2.60 -7.41 -5.76
CA PHE A 86 -2.89 -7.92 -4.43
C PHE A 86 -3.75 -6.89 -3.69
N MET A 87 -4.73 -7.35 -2.89
CA MET A 87 -5.62 -6.46 -2.11
C MET A 87 -6.20 -5.28 -2.91
N GLY A 88 -6.60 -5.52 -4.16
CA GLY A 88 -7.14 -4.46 -5.01
C GLY A 88 -6.13 -3.78 -5.92
N GLY A 89 -4.86 -4.16 -5.87
CA GLY A 89 -3.78 -3.47 -6.58
C GLY A 89 -3.46 -2.12 -5.95
N ILE A 90 -2.52 -1.40 -6.57
CA ILE A 90 -2.14 -0.05 -6.18
C ILE A 90 -2.99 0.95 -6.97
N VAL A 91 -3.57 1.93 -6.27
CA VAL A 91 -4.21 3.11 -6.85
C VAL A 91 -3.46 4.34 -6.33
N GLU A 92 -2.72 4.99 -7.22
CA GLU A 92 -1.87 6.14 -6.91
C GLU A 92 -2.05 7.22 -7.98
N ASN A 93 -1.67 8.46 -7.64
CA ASN A 93 -1.71 9.58 -8.56
C ASN A 93 -0.72 9.39 -9.75
N PRO A 94 -0.94 10.08 -10.87
CA PRO A 94 0.07 10.21 -11.93
C PRO A 94 1.45 10.61 -11.35
N PRO A 95 2.55 10.08 -11.91
CA PRO A 95 2.66 9.41 -13.21
C PRO A 95 2.40 7.90 -13.17
N PHE A 96 1.97 7.34 -12.04
CA PHE A 96 1.68 5.91 -11.93
C PHE A 96 0.59 5.46 -12.92
N THR A 97 0.87 4.40 -13.67
CA THR A 97 -0.02 3.86 -14.71
C THR A 97 -0.66 2.52 -14.35
N GLY A 98 -0.16 1.84 -13.33
CA GLY A 98 -0.62 0.50 -12.95
C GLY A 98 -0.13 -0.64 -13.83
N PHE A 99 0.74 -0.40 -14.82
CA PHE A 99 1.26 -1.46 -15.70
C PHE A 99 2.37 -2.31 -15.07
N GLY A 100 2.93 -1.90 -13.93
CA GLY A 100 4.06 -2.62 -13.30
C GLY A 100 5.41 -2.37 -13.96
N THR A 101 5.51 -1.38 -14.84
CA THR A 101 6.73 -0.97 -15.52
C THR A 101 6.86 0.55 -15.53
N THR A 102 8.09 1.04 -15.60
CA THR A 102 8.46 2.45 -15.61
C THR A 102 9.62 2.69 -16.60
N ALA A 103 9.81 3.93 -17.05
CA ALA A 103 10.83 4.27 -18.03
C ALA A 103 11.42 5.68 -17.82
N GLY A 104 12.72 5.81 -18.10
CA GLY A 104 13.49 7.06 -18.02
C GLY A 104 14.95 6.80 -18.41
N GLY A 105 15.67 7.81 -18.92
CA GLY A 105 17.08 7.66 -19.31
C GLY A 105 17.34 6.58 -20.38
N GLY A 106 16.37 6.33 -21.26
CA GLY A 106 16.45 5.28 -22.28
C GLY A 106 16.30 3.84 -21.76
N VAL A 107 15.98 3.66 -20.47
CA VAL A 107 15.74 2.35 -19.86
C VAL A 107 14.25 2.15 -19.59
N THR A 108 13.79 0.90 -19.73
CA THR A 108 12.49 0.44 -19.21
C THR A 108 12.74 -0.70 -18.24
N THR A 109 12.11 -0.63 -17.06
CA THR A 109 12.28 -1.63 -15.99
C THR A 109 10.95 -1.92 -15.30
N ASP A 110 10.89 -3.04 -14.58
CA ASP A 110 9.79 -3.33 -13.66
C ASP A 110 9.72 -2.24 -12.58
N LEU A 111 8.50 -1.77 -12.31
CA LEU A 111 8.20 -0.92 -11.16
C LEU A 111 7.75 -1.82 -10.02
N LEU A 112 8.42 -1.66 -8.89
CA LEU A 112 8.22 -2.46 -7.68
C LEU A 112 7.64 -1.59 -6.57
N TRP A 113 7.05 -2.22 -5.57
CA TRP A 113 6.64 -1.59 -4.32
C TRP A 113 7.17 -2.41 -3.15
N ILE A 114 7.87 -1.73 -2.24
CA ILE A 114 8.43 -2.30 -1.02
C ILE A 114 7.41 -2.15 0.11
N GLU A 115 6.96 -3.29 0.66
CA GLU A 115 6.15 -3.32 1.88
C GLU A 115 6.91 -2.62 3.02
N PRO A 116 6.23 -1.95 3.96
CA PRO A 116 6.90 -1.31 5.09
C PRO A 116 7.79 -2.31 5.81
N THR A 117 9.09 -1.97 5.87
CA THR A 117 10.12 -2.83 6.42
C THR A 117 11.22 -1.99 7.05
N ARG A 118 12.07 -2.65 7.84
CA ARG A 118 13.27 -2.03 8.38
C ARG A 118 14.35 -1.97 7.29
N LEU A 119 15.13 -0.90 7.28
CA LEU A 119 16.34 -0.81 6.47
C LEU A 119 17.27 -2.00 6.71
N THR A 120 17.94 -2.45 5.65
CA THR A 120 18.98 -3.47 5.72
C THR A 120 20.33 -2.77 5.87
N ALA A 121 21.21 -3.28 6.75
CA ALA A 121 22.58 -2.77 6.87
C ALA A 121 23.28 -2.74 5.50
N GLY A 122 24.09 -1.70 5.27
CA GLY A 122 24.70 -1.42 3.96
C GLY A 122 23.80 -0.61 3.02
N ALA A 123 22.64 -0.13 3.46
CA ALA A 123 21.87 0.82 2.67
C ALA A 123 22.60 2.15 2.52
N HIS A 124 22.56 2.73 1.31
CA HIS A 124 23.24 3.97 0.96
C HIS A 124 22.24 5.05 0.56
N LEU A 125 22.42 6.26 1.07
CA LEU A 125 21.68 7.43 0.65
C LEU A 125 22.58 8.33 -0.22
N TRP A 126 22.21 8.45 -1.49
CA TRP A 126 22.92 9.25 -2.49
C TRP A 126 22.13 10.51 -2.84
N ARG A 127 22.83 11.58 -3.19
CA ARG A 127 22.25 12.81 -3.75
C ARG A 127 22.77 13.06 -5.15
N PHE A 128 21.85 13.22 -6.09
CA PHE A 128 22.13 13.58 -7.47
C PHE A 128 21.78 15.04 -7.70
N PHE A 129 22.61 15.77 -8.45
CA PHE A 129 22.42 17.19 -8.73
C PHE A 129 22.15 17.43 -10.23
N PRO A 130 21.28 18.39 -10.59
CA PRO A 130 21.07 18.75 -11.98
C PRO A 130 22.38 19.20 -12.64
N GLY A 131 22.69 18.64 -13.82
CA GLY A 131 23.87 18.99 -14.59
C GLY A 131 25.20 18.42 -14.10
N THR A 132 25.20 17.55 -13.07
CA THR A 132 26.40 16.83 -12.63
C THR A 132 26.24 15.32 -12.85
N SER A 133 27.32 14.66 -13.24
CA SER A 133 27.34 13.19 -13.39
C SER A 133 27.75 12.47 -12.11
N GLU A 134 28.42 13.16 -11.18
CA GLU A 134 28.89 12.57 -9.92
C GLU A 134 27.88 12.85 -8.79
N PRO A 135 27.25 11.81 -8.22
CA PRO A 135 26.42 11.95 -7.03
C PRO A 135 27.25 12.04 -5.75
N GLU A 136 26.69 12.63 -4.70
CA GLU A 136 27.27 12.69 -3.35
C GLU A 136 26.69 11.58 -2.47
N LEU A 137 27.54 10.79 -1.81
CA LEU A 137 27.08 9.88 -0.75
C LEU A 137 26.81 10.66 0.52
N LEU A 138 25.55 10.74 0.94
CA LEU A 138 25.13 11.48 2.13
C LEU A 138 25.29 10.64 3.41
N GLY A 139 24.95 9.36 3.34
CA GLY A 139 24.96 8.48 4.51
C GLY A 139 24.89 7.00 4.20
N VAL A 140 25.34 6.20 5.17
CA VAL A 140 25.32 4.74 5.15
C VAL A 140 24.57 4.23 6.38
N TYR A 141 23.69 3.24 6.22
CA TYR A 141 23.00 2.61 7.33
C TYR A 141 23.78 1.39 7.82
N HIS A 142 24.16 1.38 9.10
CA HIS A 142 25.01 0.36 9.74
C HIS A 142 24.22 -0.59 10.65
N GLY A 143 22.93 -0.76 10.38
CA GLY A 143 22.07 -1.63 11.17
C GLY A 143 21.51 -0.97 12.42
N ILE A 144 20.73 -1.72 13.20
CA ILE A 144 19.89 -1.13 14.26
C ILE A 144 20.66 -0.57 15.45
N ALA A 145 21.88 -1.07 15.69
CA ALA A 145 22.71 -0.64 16.81
C ALA A 145 23.33 0.74 16.56
N TRP A 146 23.73 0.99 15.31
CA TRP A 146 24.52 2.15 14.91
C TRP A 146 23.69 3.18 14.13
N GLY A 147 22.65 2.75 13.43
CA GLY A 147 21.80 3.61 12.63
C GLY A 147 22.53 4.17 11.42
N TRP A 148 22.29 5.44 11.12
CA TRP A 148 22.87 6.14 9.99
C TRP A 148 24.19 6.82 10.35
N GLU A 149 25.25 6.52 9.60
CA GLU A 149 26.45 7.34 9.54
C GLU A 149 26.23 8.46 8.52
N THR A 150 26.35 9.72 8.94
CA THR A 150 26.41 10.86 8.02
C THR A 150 27.84 10.99 7.50
N VAL A 151 28.07 10.73 6.21
CA VAL A 151 29.43 10.65 5.63
C VAL A 151 30.26 11.91 5.88
N LYS A 152 29.64 13.08 5.72
CA LYS A 152 30.33 14.37 5.89
C LYS A 152 30.88 14.58 7.30
N THR A 153 30.23 14.02 8.32
CA THR A 153 30.57 14.26 9.74
C THR A 153 31.10 13.03 10.46
N GLY A 154 30.94 11.83 9.90
CA GLY A 154 31.19 10.55 10.57
C GLY A 154 30.26 10.30 11.77
N LYS A 155 29.19 11.10 11.92
CA LYS A 155 28.28 10.99 13.06
C LYS A 155 27.29 9.86 12.84
N PHE A 156 27.19 8.97 13.82
CA PHE A 156 26.15 7.95 13.92
C PHE A 156 24.90 8.50 14.60
N THR A 157 23.74 8.26 13.99
CA THR A 157 22.42 8.59 14.53
C THR A 157 21.49 7.39 14.38
N ALA A 158 20.96 6.88 15.49
CA ALA A 158 19.99 5.79 15.50
C ALA A 158 18.70 6.22 16.21
N CYS A 159 17.56 5.80 15.68
CA CYS A 159 16.30 5.87 16.41
C CYS A 159 16.13 4.62 17.30
N ILE A 160 15.24 4.69 18.29
CA ILE A 160 14.79 3.48 19.01
C ILE A 160 14.11 2.56 17.99
N PRO A 161 14.61 1.34 17.73
CA PRO A 161 14.03 0.48 16.70
C PRO A 161 12.60 0.07 17.07
N SER A 162 11.70 0.03 16.10
CA SER A 162 10.32 -0.40 16.34
C SER A 162 10.24 -1.90 16.63
N GLN A 163 9.35 -2.32 17.51
CA GLN A 163 8.99 -3.74 17.67
C GLN A 163 7.95 -4.22 16.64
N PHE A 164 7.33 -3.33 15.86
CA PHE A 164 6.25 -3.68 14.91
C PHE A 164 6.74 -3.92 13.46
N ILE A 165 8.01 -3.63 13.20
CA ILE A 165 8.66 -3.71 11.89
C ILE A 165 10.10 -4.19 12.08
N GLY A 166 10.54 -5.11 11.21
CA GLY A 166 11.87 -5.70 11.24
C GLY A 166 12.01 -6.86 12.23
N PRO A 167 13.17 -7.52 12.22
CA PRO A 167 13.41 -8.66 13.10
C PRO A 167 13.39 -8.27 14.57
N ILE A 168 12.79 -9.16 15.36
CA ILE A 168 12.88 -9.21 16.81
C ILE A 168 13.30 -10.61 17.24
N VAL A 169 13.87 -10.72 18.44
CA VAL A 169 14.13 -12.00 19.11
C VAL A 169 13.40 -12.06 20.42
N THR A 170 12.78 -13.21 20.72
CA THR A 170 12.20 -13.47 22.04
C THR A 170 13.25 -14.02 22.99
N ARG A 171 13.34 -13.42 24.17
CA ARG A 171 14.08 -13.89 25.35
C ARG A 171 13.08 -14.22 26.45
N GLU A 172 13.52 -14.91 27.50
CA GLU A 172 12.66 -15.26 28.64
C GLU A 172 12.02 -14.04 29.32
N TRP A 173 12.68 -12.88 29.24
CA TRP A 173 12.28 -11.64 29.89
C TRP A 173 11.58 -10.64 28.95
N GLY A 174 11.50 -10.93 27.65
CA GLY A 174 10.84 -10.03 26.69
C GLY A 174 11.34 -10.18 25.26
N ALA A 175 10.70 -9.44 24.35
CA ALA A 175 11.09 -9.40 22.94
C ALA A 175 11.86 -8.12 22.62
N LEU A 176 12.96 -8.26 21.87
CA LEU A 176 13.87 -7.17 21.55
C LEU A 176 14.00 -7.02 20.03
N PRO A 177 14.03 -5.78 19.51
CA PRO A 177 14.55 -5.54 18.17
C PRO A 177 15.93 -6.18 18.02
N ALA A 178 16.11 -6.87 16.91
CA ALA A 178 17.35 -7.54 16.61
C ALA A 178 17.72 -7.40 15.14
N GLU A 179 18.99 -7.64 14.85
CA GLU A 179 19.54 -7.73 13.50
C GLU A 179 20.35 -9.00 13.39
N VAL A 180 20.11 -9.73 12.31
CA VAL A 180 20.79 -10.98 12.01
C VAL A 180 21.94 -10.67 11.07
N GLU A 181 23.15 -11.00 11.50
CA GLU A 181 24.35 -10.94 10.67
C GLU A 181 24.43 -12.22 9.85
N LEU A 182 24.60 -12.07 8.54
CA LEU A 182 24.72 -13.18 7.60
C LEU A 182 26.18 -13.30 7.14
N ASP A 183 26.66 -14.53 7.00
CA ASP A 183 27.94 -14.79 6.34
C ASP A 183 27.87 -14.35 4.86
N GLU A 184 28.87 -13.61 4.39
CA GLU A 184 28.87 -13.07 3.03
C GLU A 184 28.98 -14.17 1.96
N GLN A 185 29.58 -15.32 2.27
CA GLN A 185 29.78 -16.40 1.32
C GLN A 185 28.63 -17.40 1.31
N SER A 186 28.16 -17.82 2.48
CA SER A 186 27.11 -18.83 2.60
C SER A 186 25.70 -18.24 2.69
N GLY A 187 25.54 -16.96 3.05
CA GLY A 187 24.24 -16.33 3.29
C GLY A 187 23.53 -16.84 4.55
N GLU A 188 24.21 -17.63 5.38
CA GLU A 188 23.66 -18.22 6.60
C GLU A 188 23.84 -17.28 7.80
N PRO A 189 22.93 -17.31 8.80
CA PRO A 189 23.09 -16.54 10.02
C PRO A 189 24.32 -16.94 10.84
N VAL A 190 25.13 -15.96 11.23
CA VAL A 190 26.34 -16.18 12.06
C VAL A 190 26.26 -15.52 13.43
N ALA A 191 25.53 -14.40 13.52
CA ALA A 191 25.34 -13.69 14.78
C ALA A 191 24.00 -12.95 14.82
N LEU A 192 23.63 -12.57 16.04
CA LEU A 192 22.47 -11.75 16.31
C LEU A 192 22.89 -10.56 17.17
N THR A 193 22.55 -9.35 16.75
CA THR A 193 22.70 -8.13 17.54
C THR A 193 21.35 -7.71 18.07
N MET A 194 21.18 -7.71 19.39
CA MET A 194 19.99 -7.24 20.09
C MET A 194 20.17 -5.79 20.52
N VAL A 195 19.11 -4.97 20.41
CA VAL A 195 19.14 -3.56 20.79
C VAL A 195 17.99 -3.21 21.72
N ALA A 196 18.30 -2.45 22.77
CA ALA A 196 17.34 -1.93 23.74
C ALA A 196 17.50 -0.41 23.90
N PRO A 197 16.41 0.34 24.18
CA PRO A 197 16.48 1.78 24.44
C PRO A 197 17.10 2.14 25.80
N SER A 198 17.30 1.15 26.68
CA SER A 198 17.86 1.31 28.03
C SER A 198 18.54 0.02 28.46
N ALA A 199 19.46 0.10 29.42
CA ALA A 199 20.18 -1.06 29.96
C ALA A 199 19.23 -2.17 30.41
N PRO A 200 19.26 -3.36 29.78
CA PRO A 200 18.52 -4.51 30.27
C PRO A 200 19.10 -4.98 31.61
N THR A 201 18.25 -5.18 32.61
CA THR A 201 18.66 -5.70 33.92
C THR A 201 18.54 -7.22 34.02
N ALA A 202 17.76 -7.83 33.13
CA ALA A 202 17.48 -9.25 33.12
C ALA A 202 18.55 -10.09 32.40
N GLU A 203 19.49 -9.46 31.69
CA GLU A 203 20.53 -10.14 30.93
C GLU A 203 21.82 -9.31 30.88
N GLU A 204 22.94 -9.91 31.32
CA GLU A 204 24.26 -9.25 31.29
C GLU A 204 24.85 -9.15 29.87
N GLY A 205 25.85 -8.29 29.69
CA GLY A 205 26.64 -8.19 28.47
C GLY A 205 26.12 -7.18 27.43
N PHE A 206 25.03 -6.47 27.74
CA PHE A 206 24.65 -5.28 26.99
C PHE A 206 25.62 -4.13 27.30
N GLN A 207 25.98 -3.37 26.26
CA GLN A 207 26.86 -2.22 26.36
C GLN A 207 26.15 -1.00 25.81
N GLU A 208 26.33 0.15 26.47
CA GLU A 208 25.89 1.44 25.94
C GLU A 208 26.70 1.79 24.69
N LEU A 209 25.99 2.13 23.63
CA LEU A 209 26.54 2.51 22.33
C LEU A 209 26.64 4.04 22.23
N PRO A 210 27.50 4.59 21.36
CA PRO A 210 27.58 6.04 21.10
C PRO A 210 26.25 6.67 20.66
N THR A 211 25.30 5.87 20.19
CA THR A 211 23.94 6.30 19.81
C THR A 211 23.01 6.48 21.02
N GLY A 212 23.44 6.12 22.23
CA GLY A 212 22.64 6.09 23.47
C GLY A 212 21.77 4.84 23.62
N LEU A 213 21.80 3.93 22.64
CA LEU A 213 21.13 2.63 22.72
C LEU A 213 22.03 1.61 23.43
N TRP A 214 21.44 0.50 23.87
CA TRP A 214 22.17 -0.60 24.47
C TRP A 214 22.18 -1.79 23.53
N GLY A 215 23.36 -2.27 23.16
CA GLY A 215 23.56 -3.36 22.21
C GLY A 215 24.19 -4.60 22.85
N LYS A 216 23.80 -5.78 22.40
CA LYS A 216 24.47 -7.06 22.71
C LYS A 216 24.52 -7.94 21.47
N ARG A 217 25.73 -8.32 21.06
CA ARG A 217 25.95 -9.31 19.98
C ARG A 217 26.18 -10.70 20.58
N ILE A 218 25.47 -11.69 20.07
CA ILE A 218 25.63 -13.10 20.43
C ILE A 218 25.86 -13.95 19.17
N ALA A 219 26.44 -15.14 19.35
CA ALA A 219 26.50 -16.12 18.27
C ALA A 219 25.08 -16.57 17.89
N TYR A 220 24.87 -16.85 16.60
CA TYR A 220 23.60 -17.39 16.14
C TYR A 220 23.43 -18.85 16.56
N HIS A 221 22.21 -19.21 16.96
CA HIS A 221 21.79 -20.57 17.23
C HIS A 221 20.39 -20.81 16.64
N THR A 222 20.12 -22.02 16.16
CA THR A 222 18.86 -22.36 15.48
C THR A 222 17.64 -22.40 16.40
N ASP A 223 17.85 -22.44 17.71
CA ASP A 223 16.79 -22.36 18.73
C ASP A 223 16.38 -20.91 19.04
N LEU A 224 17.09 -19.91 18.50
CA LEU A 224 16.71 -18.51 18.65
C LEU A 224 15.38 -18.23 17.95
N ASN A 225 14.41 -17.77 18.73
CA ASN A 225 13.10 -17.40 18.21
C ASN A 225 13.15 -16.01 17.55
N ILE A 226 13.51 -15.96 16.27
CA ILE A 226 13.61 -14.73 15.47
C ILE A 226 12.45 -14.63 14.46
N TYR A 227 11.75 -13.51 14.48
CA TYR A 227 10.62 -13.21 13.58
C TYR A 227 10.40 -11.70 13.49
N GLU A 228 9.58 -11.26 12.54
CA GLU A 228 9.00 -9.92 12.55
C GLU A 228 7.61 -9.99 13.19
N HIS A 229 7.38 -9.15 14.19
CA HIS A 229 6.09 -9.02 14.86
C HIS A 229 5.23 -8.01 14.11
N GLN A 230 4.11 -8.46 13.54
CA GLN A 230 3.21 -7.57 12.81
C GLN A 230 1.88 -7.45 13.55
N ASP A 231 1.61 -6.26 14.05
CA ASP A 231 0.31 -5.91 14.60
C ASP A 231 -0.56 -5.28 13.54
N VAL A 232 -1.78 -5.79 13.45
CA VAL A 232 -2.83 -5.30 12.56
C VAL A 232 -4.09 -4.99 13.34
N GLY A 233 -4.97 -4.22 12.72
CA GLY A 233 -6.30 -3.96 13.23
C GLY A 233 -7.11 -3.19 12.19
N ARG A 234 -8.14 -2.49 12.66
CA ARG A 234 -9.03 -1.69 11.82
C ARG A 234 -9.14 -0.27 12.37
N TYR A 235 -9.13 0.70 11.46
CA TYR A 235 -9.40 2.11 11.78
C TYR A 235 -10.49 2.60 10.83
N LYS A 236 -11.64 3.01 11.38
CA LYS A 236 -12.84 3.38 10.59
C LYS A 236 -13.17 2.31 9.54
N HIS A 237 -13.12 1.05 9.97
CA HIS A 237 -13.29 -0.17 9.16
C HIS A 237 -12.20 -0.42 8.09
N ALA A 238 -11.22 0.45 7.87
CA ALA A 238 -10.11 0.14 6.96
C ALA A 238 -9.04 -0.71 7.68
N PRO A 239 -8.48 -1.74 7.05
CA PRO A 239 -7.43 -2.55 7.65
C PRO A 239 -6.13 -1.73 7.72
N VAL A 240 -5.49 -1.76 8.88
CA VAL A 240 -4.24 -1.06 9.15
C VAL A 240 -3.19 -2.00 9.72
N ARG A 241 -1.93 -1.72 9.42
CA ARG A 241 -0.76 -2.33 10.05
C ARG A 241 -0.05 -1.28 10.91
N ILE A 242 0.18 -1.59 12.17
CA ILE A 242 0.99 -0.73 13.04
C ILE A 242 2.46 -0.88 12.59
N ILE A 243 3.12 0.24 12.34
CA ILE A 243 4.51 0.28 11.87
C ILE A 243 5.45 0.89 12.91
N ARG A 244 4.93 1.69 13.85
CA ARG A 244 5.70 2.29 14.94
C ARG A 244 4.79 2.77 16.06
N ALA A 245 5.29 2.82 17.30
CA ALA A 245 4.73 3.65 18.36
C ALA A 245 5.46 4.99 18.40
N VAL A 246 4.72 6.10 18.39
CA VAL A 246 5.24 7.46 18.40
C VAL A 246 4.70 8.19 19.62
N ARG A 247 5.55 8.97 20.27
CA ARG A 247 5.13 9.84 21.38
C ARG A 247 4.82 11.22 20.83
N ASP A 248 3.64 11.74 21.13
CA ASP A 248 3.27 13.12 20.76
C ASP A 248 3.88 14.16 21.72
N GLU A 249 3.66 15.44 21.43
CA GLU A 249 4.15 16.57 22.24
C GLU A 249 3.62 16.56 23.68
N SER A 250 2.47 15.93 23.93
CA SER A 250 1.88 15.79 25.26
C SER A 250 2.43 14.59 26.04
N GLY A 251 3.23 13.74 25.40
CA GLY A 251 3.74 12.50 25.96
C GLY A 251 2.84 11.29 25.75
N LYS A 252 1.67 11.44 25.10
CA LYS A 252 0.76 10.32 24.77
C LYS A 252 1.38 9.45 23.68
N ILE A 253 1.24 8.14 23.83
CA ILE A 253 1.74 7.18 22.84
C ILE A 253 0.63 6.91 21.82
N LEU A 254 0.96 7.14 20.55
CA LEU A 254 0.10 6.92 19.39
C LEU A 254 0.70 5.81 18.52
N ALA A 255 -0.17 5.04 17.86
CA ALA A 255 0.22 4.12 16.80
C ALA A 255 0.43 4.91 15.51
N HIS A 256 1.62 4.86 14.93
CA HIS A 256 1.82 5.16 13.52
C HIS A 256 1.43 3.91 12.75
N ALA A 257 0.31 3.99 12.02
CA ALA A 257 -0.28 2.87 11.32
C ALA A 257 -0.40 3.17 9.83
N MET A 258 -0.09 2.18 9.01
CA MET A 258 -0.17 2.23 7.56
C MET A 258 -1.45 1.53 7.07
N SER A 259 -2.13 2.12 6.07
CA SER A 259 -3.25 1.46 5.38
C SER A 259 -2.76 0.19 4.69
N MET A 260 -3.45 -0.92 4.87
CA MET A 260 -3.17 -2.16 4.13
C MET A 260 -3.81 -2.17 2.73
N ILE A 261 -4.79 -1.30 2.47
CA ILE A 261 -5.32 -1.05 1.13
C ILE A 261 -4.46 0.03 0.50
N LEU A 262 -3.77 -0.30 -0.61
CA LEU A 262 -2.85 0.60 -1.31
C LEU A 262 -3.60 1.52 -2.28
N ASP A 263 -4.50 2.33 -1.73
CA ASP A 263 -5.38 3.21 -2.48
C ASP A 263 -5.28 4.62 -1.91
N THR A 264 -4.51 5.47 -2.58
CA THR A 264 -4.21 6.83 -2.11
C THR A 264 -5.47 7.70 -2.01
N PRO A 265 -6.40 7.72 -2.99
CA PRO A 265 -7.68 8.41 -2.85
C PRO A 265 -8.52 7.92 -1.66
N PHE A 266 -8.66 6.60 -1.49
CA PHE A 266 -9.43 6.01 -0.39
C PHE A 266 -8.81 6.35 0.98
N ALA A 267 -7.49 6.17 1.11
CA ALA A 267 -6.76 6.45 2.34
C ALA A 267 -6.83 7.95 2.71
N ALA A 268 -6.68 8.84 1.73
CA ALA A 268 -6.80 10.28 1.95
C ALA A 268 -8.19 10.68 2.47
N ALA A 269 -9.27 10.07 1.96
CA ALA A 269 -10.64 10.31 2.43
C ALA A 269 -10.86 9.87 3.89
N LEU A 270 -10.06 8.93 4.39
CA LEU A 270 -10.07 8.50 5.80
C LEU A 270 -9.12 9.31 6.70
N GLY A 271 -8.36 10.24 6.13
CA GLY A 271 -7.44 11.13 6.84
C GLY A 271 -5.98 10.68 6.85
N PHE A 272 -5.65 9.58 6.18
CA PHE A 272 -4.25 9.14 6.05
C PHE A 272 -3.44 10.15 5.23
N LYS A 273 -2.15 10.22 5.52
CA LYS A 273 -1.18 11.02 4.80
C LYS A 273 -0.25 10.10 4.03
N ARG A 274 0.04 10.47 2.79
CA ARG A 274 1.01 9.73 1.98
C ARG A 274 2.41 9.96 2.54
N ILE A 275 3.07 8.87 2.94
CA ILE A 275 4.45 8.89 3.46
C ILE A 275 5.48 8.48 2.40
N ALA A 276 5.05 7.71 1.40
CA ALA A 276 5.79 7.38 0.18
C ALA A 276 4.79 7.00 -0.91
N GLN A 277 5.22 6.87 -2.17
CA GLN A 277 4.32 6.45 -3.24
C GLN A 277 3.75 5.06 -3.00
N GLY A 278 2.43 4.91 -3.14
CA GLY A 278 1.74 3.67 -2.80
C GLY A 278 1.65 3.40 -1.29
N SER A 279 2.08 4.32 -0.42
CA SER A 279 2.13 4.10 1.03
C SER A 279 1.53 5.27 1.82
N ASN A 280 0.43 4.99 2.52
CA ASN A 280 -0.33 5.98 3.28
C ASN A 280 -0.41 5.59 4.76
N ALA A 281 -0.10 6.51 5.67
CA ALA A 281 -0.06 6.27 7.10
C ALA A 281 -0.71 7.40 7.91
N ILE A 282 -1.00 7.12 9.18
CA ILE A 282 -1.70 8.02 10.10
C ILE A 282 -1.23 7.75 11.54
N LEU A 283 -1.30 8.78 12.39
CA LEU A 283 -1.12 8.63 13.83
C LEU A 283 -2.50 8.45 14.48
N ILE A 284 -2.70 7.34 15.19
CA ILE A 284 -3.98 6.96 15.80
C ILE A 284 -3.74 6.58 17.27
N PRO A 285 -4.59 7.00 18.22
CA PRO A 285 -4.60 6.42 19.56
C PRO A 285 -4.81 4.89 19.52
N PHE A 286 -4.05 4.11 20.30
CA PHE A 286 -4.16 2.65 20.26
C PHE A 286 -5.57 2.13 20.59
N ASP A 287 -6.35 2.86 21.38
CA ASP A 287 -7.74 2.56 21.74
C ASP A 287 -8.74 2.80 20.60
N GLU A 288 -8.38 3.57 19.55
CA GLU A 288 -9.19 3.75 18.34
C GLU A 288 -8.94 2.69 17.26
N ILE A 289 -8.06 1.71 17.53
CA ILE A 289 -7.80 0.59 16.61
C ILE A 289 -8.64 -0.62 17.05
N ASP A 290 -9.62 -1.00 16.24
CA ASP A 290 -10.48 -2.15 16.50
C ASP A 290 -9.87 -3.46 15.95
N GLU A 291 -10.45 -4.60 16.34
CA GLU A 291 -10.09 -5.93 15.82
C GLU A 291 -8.57 -6.20 15.78
N LYS A 292 -7.87 -5.84 16.86
CA LYS A 292 -6.42 -6.00 16.95
C LYS A 292 -6.05 -7.47 16.86
N ALA A 293 -5.06 -7.78 16.02
CA ALA A 293 -4.45 -9.10 15.92
C ALA A 293 -2.94 -8.97 15.74
N SER A 294 -2.21 -9.94 16.28
CA SER A 294 -0.76 -10.04 16.14
C SER A 294 -0.42 -11.29 15.33
N ARG A 295 0.62 -11.19 14.51
CA ARG A 295 1.12 -12.29 13.69
C ARG A 295 2.64 -12.26 13.62
N GLU A 296 3.25 -13.44 13.66
CA GLU A 296 4.69 -13.62 13.49
C GLU A 296 5.00 -13.93 12.03
N ALA A 297 5.90 -13.14 11.41
CA ALA A 297 6.39 -13.37 10.07
C ALA A 297 7.85 -13.82 10.11
N ARG A 298 8.16 -14.96 9.48
CA ARG A 298 9.52 -15.51 9.39
C ARG A 298 9.99 -15.55 7.94
N PRO A 299 11.28 -15.31 7.67
CA PRO A 299 11.82 -15.51 6.34
C PRO A 299 11.76 -17.00 5.99
N LYS A 300 11.47 -17.31 4.72
CA LYS A 300 11.53 -18.69 4.22
C LYS A 300 12.97 -19.19 4.05
N THR A 301 13.90 -18.27 3.82
CA THR A 301 15.33 -18.49 3.64
C THR A 301 16.10 -17.27 4.11
N TRP A 302 17.29 -17.47 4.67
CA TRP A 302 18.22 -16.41 5.04
C TRP A 302 19.08 -15.97 3.85
N ASP A 303 19.52 -16.91 3.02
CA ASP A 303 20.21 -16.59 1.78
C ASP A 303 19.26 -15.91 0.78
N VAL A 304 19.63 -14.69 0.38
CA VAL A 304 18.92 -13.85 -0.59
C VAL A 304 19.71 -13.62 -1.87
N SER A 305 20.83 -14.31 -2.07
CA SER A 305 21.75 -14.12 -3.20
C SER A 305 21.12 -14.38 -4.57
N GLN A 306 20.12 -15.28 -4.62
CA GLN A 306 19.34 -15.64 -5.82
C GLN A 306 17.88 -15.17 -5.76
N ARG A 307 17.55 -14.27 -4.84
CA ARG A 307 16.17 -13.82 -4.64
C ARG A 307 15.73 -12.94 -5.82
N PRO A 308 14.57 -13.20 -6.45
CA PRO A 308 14.06 -12.33 -7.50
C PRO A 308 13.69 -10.96 -6.92
N ALA A 309 13.73 -9.92 -7.77
CA ALA A 309 13.42 -8.54 -7.36
C ALA A 309 11.98 -8.40 -6.81
N ALA A 310 11.00 -9.09 -7.40
CA ALA A 310 9.68 -9.25 -6.80
C ALA A 310 9.64 -10.54 -5.97
N THR A 311 9.50 -10.41 -4.65
CA THR A 311 9.61 -11.53 -3.71
C THR A 311 8.28 -12.20 -3.42
N LEU A 312 7.17 -11.48 -3.65
CA LEU A 312 5.82 -11.97 -3.45
C LEU A 312 5.05 -11.97 -4.78
N LYS A 313 4.36 -13.08 -5.04
CA LYS A 313 3.48 -13.27 -6.19
C LYS A 313 2.03 -13.34 -5.73
N ALA A 314 1.11 -13.04 -6.64
CA ALA A 314 -0.31 -13.26 -6.38
C ALA A 314 -0.55 -14.75 -6.07
N ALA A 315 -1.37 -15.03 -5.04
CA ALA A 315 -1.65 -16.40 -4.61
C ALA A 315 -2.58 -17.14 -5.58
N ARG A 316 -3.37 -16.40 -6.36
CA ARG A 316 -4.34 -16.91 -7.33
C ARG A 316 -4.22 -16.11 -8.61
N GLU A 317 -4.34 -16.81 -9.74
CA GLU A 317 -4.45 -16.17 -11.05
C GLU A 317 -5.76 -15.38 -11.17
N ARG A 318 -5.64 -14.12 -11.60
CA ARG A 318 -6.77 -13.22 -11.79
C ARG A 318 -7.43 -13.47 -13.14
N ASN A 319 -8.76 -13.55 -13.16
CA ASN A 319 -9.54 -13.61 -14.40
C ASN A 319 -10.40 -12.35 -14.55
N ASN A 320 -9.96 -11.42 -15.40
CA ASN A 320 -10.69 -10.17 -15.68
C ASN A 320 -11.76 -10.29 -16.77
N THR A 321 -11.97 -11.50 -17.31
CA THR A 321 -12.98 -11.76 -18.36
C THR A 321 -14.19 -12.51 -17.82
N ASP A 322 -14.11 -13.04 -16.61
CA ASP A 322 -15.21 -13.71 -15.93
C ASP A 322 -15.87 -12.76 -14.91
N PRO A 323 -17.13 -12.36 -15.12
CA PRO A 323 -17.88 -11.53 -14.18
C PRO A 323 -17.98 -12.14 -12.78
N GLN A 324 -18.07 -13.46 -12.63
CA GLN A 324 -18.17 -14.10 -11.32
C GLN A 324 -16.86 -13.97 -10.54
N ALA A 325 -15.72 -14.13 -11.21
CA ALA A 325 -14.41 -13.87 -10.62
C ALA A 325 -14.28 -12.41 -10.14
N LEU A 326 -14.73 -11.43 -10.95
CA LEU A 326 -14.72 -10.02 -10.57
C LEU A 326 -15.68 -9.72 -9.40
N VAL A 327 -16.86 -10.35 -9.35
CA VAL A 327 -17.79 -10.24 -8.22
C VAL A 327 -17.17 -10.79 -6.93
N ALA A 328 -16.43 -11.90 -7.00
CA ALA A 328 -15.69 -12.44 -5.85
C ALA A 328 -14.58 -11.48 -5.38
N ASP A 329 -13.88 -10.82 -6.31
CA ASP A 329 -12.87 -9.81 -5.96
C ASP A 329 -13.51 -8.56 -5.33
N ILE A 330 -14.68 -8.14 -5.81
CA ILE A 330 -15.46 -7.05 -5.19
C ILE A 330 -15.84 -7.44 -3.76
N LEU A 331 -16.36 -8.66 -3.55
CA LEU A 331 -16.67 -9.16 -2.21
C LEU A 331 -15.44 -9.08 -1.31
N ALA A 332 -14.30 -9.63 -1.74
CA ALA A 332 -13.06 -9.59 -0.96
C ALA A 332 -12.65 -8.16 -0.57
N MET A 333 -12.78 -7.19 -1.48
CA MET A 333 -12.49 -5.78 -1.18
C MET A 333 -13.50 -5.15 -0.22
N LEU A 334 -14.79 -5.45 -0.39
CA LEU A 334 -15.84 -4.92 0.47
C LEU A 334 -15.79 -5.52 1.87
N THR A 335 -15.48 -6.80 2.01
CA THR A 335 -15.24 -7.44 3.32
C THR A 335 -14.12 -6.75 4.07
N ASN A 336 -13.06 -6.30 3.38
CA ASN A 336 -11.97 -5.55 4.03
C ASN A 336 -12.43 -4.22 4.62
N VAL A 337 -13.55 -3.63 4.19
CA VAL A 337 -14.06 -2.34 4.69
C VAL A 337 -15.44 -2.44 5.35
N ALA A 338 -16.01 -3.63 5.43
CA ALA A 338 -17.29 -3.87 6.07
C ALA A 338 -17.18 -3.69 7.60
N PRO A 339 -18.25 -3.29 8.28
CA PRO A 339 -18.28 -3.30 9.74
C PRO A 339 -18.13 -4.73 10.28
N SER A 340 -17.61 -4.83 11.51
CA SER A 340 -17.44 -6.10 12.23
C SER A 340 -18.79 -6.81 12.35
N GLY A 341 -18.79 -8.13 12.11
CA GLY A 341 -20.00 -8.95 12.28
C GLY A 341 -21.10 -8.73 11.24
N TRP A 342 -20.82 -8.08 10.09
CA TRP A 342 -21.81 -7.92 9.03
C TRP A 342 -22.42 -9.26 8.57
N GLU A 343 -23.71 -9.25 8.26
CA GLU A 343 -24.50 -10.43 7.86
C GLU A 343 -24.93 -10.38 6.39
N SER A 344 -25.06 -9.18 5.84
CA SER A 344 -25.28 -8.97 4.41
C SER A 344 -24.73 -7.61 3.98
N LEU A 345 -24.36 -7.50 2.70
CA LEU A 345 -23.91 -6.26 2.09
C LEU A 345 -24.62 -6.06 0.76
N ARG A 346 -25.26 -4.91 0.58
CA ARG A 346 -25.86 -4.49 -0.70
C ARG A 346 -25.12 -3.30 -1.26
N LEU A 347 -24.59 -3.44 -2.48
CA LEU A 347 -23.99 -2.36 -3.26
C LEU A 347 -24.88 -2.06 -4.47
N HIS A 348 -25.40 -0.85 -4.55
CA HIS A 348 -26.08 -0.35 -5.73
C HIS A 348 -25.22 0.72 -6.38
N ILE A 349 -24.82 0.52 -7.63
CA ILE A 349 -23.89 1.39 -8.35
C ILE A 349 -24.38 1.71 -9.75
N GLN A 350 -24.32 2.99 -10.11
CA GLN A 350 -24.57 3.51 -11.45
C GLN A 350 -23.24 3.94 -12.07
N ILE A 351 -22.93 3.49 -13.29
CA ILE A 351 -21.70 3.84 -14.02
C ILE A 351 -22.06 4.36 -15.41
N VAL A 352 -21.67 5.60 -15.69
CA VAL A 352 -21.87 6.28 -16.98
C VAL A 352 -20.61 7.05 -17.32
N GLY A 353 -19.96 6.71 -18.43
CA GLY A 353 -18.65 7.23 -18.79
C GLY A 353 -17.65 6.98 -17.67
N GLN A 354 -16.97 8.04 -17.24
CA GLN A 354 -16.03 8.02 -16.10
C GLN A 354 -16.69 8.37 -14.75
N MET A 355 -18.01 8.56 -14.71
CA MET A 355 -18.74 8.91 -13.49
C MET A 355 -19.40 7.67 -12.87
N ALA A 356 -19.21 7.52 -11.56
CA ALA A 356 -19.90 6.51 -10.76
C ALA A 356 -20.66 7.16 -9.59
N HIS A 357 -21.90 6.72 -9.37
CA HIS A 357 -22.65 7.01 -8.15
C HIS A 357 -22.98 5.68 -7.46
N PHE A 358 -22.82 5.61 -6.14
CA PHE A 358 -23.09 4.38 -5.40
C PHE A 358 -23.88 4.65 -4.11
N ALA A 359 -24.60 3.64 -3.63
CA ALA A 359 -24.84 3.49 -2.19
C ALA A 359 -24.56 2.05 -1.81
N ALA A 360 -23.83 1.91 -0.71
CA ALA A 360 -23.49 0.63 -0.14
C ALA A 360 -23.95 0.58 1.31
N MET A 361 -24.60 -0.51 1.69
CA MET A 361 -25.09 -0.73 3.05
C MET A 361 -24.73 -2.13 3.49
N ALA A 362 -24.26 -2.26 4.72
CA ALA A 362 -24.10 -3.52 5.41
C ALA A 362 -25.18 -3.64 6.50
N THR A 363 -25.72 -4.83 6.70
CA THR A 363 -26.54 -5.14 7.89
C THR A 363 -25.62 -5.82 8.91
N VAL A 364 -25.66 -5.35 10.15
CA VAL A 364 -25.00 -5.97 11.32
C VAL A 364 -26.06 -6.38 12.33
N PRO A 365 -25.78 -7.32 13.26
CA PRO A 365 -26.72 -7.65 14.35
C PRO A 365 -27.16 -6.39 15.10
N GLY A 366 -28.45 -6.25 15.34
CA GLY A 366 -29.01 -5.15 16.12
C GLY A 366 -28.85 -5.38 17.63
N GLU A 367 -29.19 -4.37 18.43
CA GLU A 367 -29.48 -4.63 19.84
C GLU A 367 -30.76 -5.48 19.93
N ASN A 368 -30.76 -6.49 20.80
CA ASN A 368 -31.94 -7.30 21.06
C ASN A 368 -33.10 -6.38 21.47
N GLY A 369 -34.16 -6.34 20.68
CA GLY A 369 -35.38 -5.63 21.07
C GLY A 369 -35.96 -6.24 22.35
N GLU A 370 -36.87 -5.53 23.03
CA GLU A 370 -37.51 -5.98 24.28
C GLU A 370 -38.17 -7.38 24.17
N ASN A 371 -38.43 -7.87 22.95
CA ASN A 371 -39.00 -9.19 22.66
C ASN A 371 -38.00 -10.22 22.10
N GLY A 372 -36.70 -9.92 22.06
CA GLY A 372 -35.66 -10.82 21.52
C GLY A 372 -35.62 -10.93 19.99
N GLU A 373 -36.29 -10.04 19.26
CA GLU A 373 -36.14 -9.93 17.80
C GLU A 373 -34.84 -9.17 17.47
N ASP A 374 -33.96 -9.81 16.69
CA ASP A 374 -32.84 -9.15 16.05
C ASP A 374 -33.38 -8.30 14.90
N THR A 375 -33.33 -6.99 15.08
CA THR A 375 -33.87 -6.04 14.08
C THR A 375 -32.85 -5.66 13.01
N GLY A 376 -31.60 -6.14 13.10
CA GLY A 376 -30.53 -5.87 12.14
C GLY A 376 -30.26 -4.38 11.95
N GLN A 377 -29.13 -3.87 12.42
CA GLN A 377 -28.77 -2.47 12.21
C GLN A 377 -28.17 -2.26 10.81
N ALA A 378 -28.74 -1.34 10.03
CA ALA A 378 -28.18 -0.94 8.74
C ALA A 378 -27.06 0.11 8.92
N VAL A 379 -25.87 -0.22 8.43
CA VAL A 379 -24.68 0.65 8.44
C VAL A 379 -24.33 1.05 7.00
N THR A 380 -24.30 2.36 6.73
CA THR A 380 -23.92 2.87 5.39
C THR A 380 -22.41 2.89 5.22
N LEU A 381 -21.92 2.27 4.15
CA LEU A 381 -20.52 2.39 3.72
C LEU A 381 -20.40 3.67 2.88
N LYS A 382 -19.76 4.70 3.47
CA LYS A 382 -19.60 6.02 2.84
C LYS A 382 -18.49 6.07 1.78
N LEU A 383 -17.57 5.12 1.82
CA LEU A 383 -16.40 5.04 0.95
C LEU A 383 -16.24 3.61 0.45
N LEU A 384 -15.83 3.47 -0.80
CA LEU A 384 -15.44 2.20 -1.40
C LEU A 384 -13.96 2.27 -1.77
N PRO A 385 -13.21 1.16 -1.65
CA PRO A 385 -11.93 1.05 -2.34
C PRO A 385 -12.12 1.29 -3.84
N THR A 386 -11.26 2.11 -4.44
CA THR A 386 -11.31 2.50 -5.84
C THR A 386 -11.24 1.29 -6.76
N SER A 387 -10.53 0.22 -6.36
CA SER A 387 -10.49 -1.07 -7.07
C SER A 387 -11.88 -1.66 -7.35
N VAL A 388 -12.86 -1.46 -6.47
CA VAL A 388 -14.25 -1.88 -6.70
C VAL A 388 -14.83 -1.20 -7.94
N LEU A 389 -14.53 0.09 -8.17
CA LEU A 389 -14.98 0.82 -9.36
C LEU A 389 -14.32 0.29 -10.64
N HIS A 390 -13.03 -0.09 -10.58
CA HIS A 390 -12.35 -0.73 -11.71
C HIS A 390 -12.99 -2.08 -12.06
N TYR A 391 -13.30 -2.90 -11.04
CA TYR A 391 -13.95 -4.20 -11.24
C TYR A 391 -15.35 -4.04 -11.82
N MET A 392 -16.14 -3.11 -11.30
CA MET A 392 -17.47 -2.82 -11.83
C MET A 392 -17.44 -2.27 -13.26
N SER A 393 -16.45 -1.42 -13.59
CA SER A 393 -16.26 -0.93 -14.95
C SER A 393 -15.90 -2.05 -15.92
N GLN A 394 -15.09 -3.02 -15.47
CA GLN A 394 -14.76 -4.20 -16.25
C GLN A 394 -15.96 -5.13 -16.42
N ILE A 395 -16.79 -5.34 -15.38
CA ILE A 395 -18.07 -6.06 -15.50
C ILE A 395 -18.97 -5.39 -16.53
N LYS A 396 -19.11 -4.04 -16.48
CA LYS A 396 -19.87 -3.30 -17.49
C LYS A 396 -19.38 -3.56 -18.91
N LYS A 397 -18.06 -3.57 -19.11
CA LYS A 397 -17.45 -3.89 -20.41
C LYS A 397 -17.75 -5.30 -20.88
N ILE A 398 -17.70 -6.29 -19.98
CA ILE A 398 -18.04 -7.69 -20.31
C ILE A 398 -19.54 -7.83 -20.62
N SER A 399 -20.40 -7.09 -19.91
CA SER A 399 -21.85 -7.08 -20.11
C SER A 399 -22.30 -6.25 -21.32
N TYR A 400 -21.38 -5.73 -22.14
CA TYR A 400 -21.73 -5.05 -23.37
C TYR A 400 -22.22 -6.04 -24.42
N GLU A 401 -23.39 -5.75 -24.98
CA GLU A 401 -23.94 -6.47 -26.13
C GLU A 401 -24.01 -5.51 -27.31
N GLU A 402 -23.52 -5.93 -28.48
CA GLU A 402 -23.55 -5.12 -29.70
C GLU A 402 -25.00 -4.71 -30.01
N GLU A 403 -25.20 -3.48 -30.49
CA GLU A 403 -26.52 -2.87 -30.79
C GLU A 403 -27.49 -2.66 -29.62
N VAL A 404 -27.29 -3.35 -28.49
CA VAL A 404 -28.13 -3.27 -27.27
C VAL A 404 -27.49 -2.36 -26.21
N GLY A 405 -26.16 -2.39 -26.09
CA GLY A 405 -25.39 -1.60 -25.14
C GLY A 405 -25.04 -2.30 -23.83
N ALA A 406 -24.33 -1.57 -22.95
CA ALA A 406 -23.93 -2.04 -21.63
C ALA A 406 -24.87 -1.53 -20.53
N PRO A 407 -25.10 -2.28 -19.44
CA PRO A 407 -25.91 -1.80 -18.31
C PRO A 407 -25.40 -0.50 -17.70
N TYR A 408 -26.32 0.33 -17.21
CA TYR A 408 -26.00 1.57 -16.51
C TYR A 408 -25.94 1.40 -15.00
N VAL A 409 -26.65 0.39 -14.48
CA VAL A 409 -26.81 0.17 -13.05
C VAL A 409 -26.59 -1.30 -12.73
N PHE A 410 -25.89 -1.54 -11.62
CA PHE A 410 -25.68 -2.86 -11.06
C PHE A 410 -26.09 -2.87 -9.58
N THR A 411 -26.72 -3.95 -9.16
CA THR A 411 -27.02 -4.22 -7.75
C THR A 411 -26.34 -5.52 -7.39
N LEU A 412 -25.44 -5.46 -6.41
CA LEU A 412 -24.76 -6.62 -5.84
C LEU A 412 -25.28 -6.86 -4.43
N GLU A 413 -25.53 -8.12 -4.11
CA GLU A 413 -25.90 -8.56 -2.77
C GLU A 413 -24.94 -9.66 -2.35
N PHE A 414 -24.37 -9.53 -1.16
CA PHE A 414 -23.38 -10.43 -0.63
C PHE A 414 -23.76 -10.95 0.75
N LYS A 415 -23.29 -12.17 1.05
CA LYS A 415 -23.30 -12.75 2.39
C LYS A 415 -21.87 -13.16 2.82
N PRO A 416 -21.60 -13.26 4.13
CA PRO A 416 -20.27 -13.62 4.65
C PRO A 416 -19.75 -14.98 4.19
N ASP A 417 -20.64 -15.91 3.83
CA ASP A 417 -20.31 -17.25 3.35
C ASP A 417 -19.82 -17.30 1.89
N GLY A 418 -19.75 -16.15 1.23
CA GLY A 418 -19.32 -16.04 -0.17
C GLY A 418 -20.47 -16.04 -1.18
N GLN A 419 -21.72 -16.22 -0.75
CA GLN A 419 -22.86 -16.08 -1.67
C GLN A 419 -22.93 -14.64 -2.20
N ALA A 420 -23.06 -14.52 -3.52
CA ALA A 420 -23.17 -13.24 -4.20
C ALA A 420 -24.25 -13.30 -5.29
N ASN A 421 -25.05 -12.25 -5.41
CA ASN A 421 -25.99 -12.05 -6.51
C ASN A 421 -25.64 -10.75 -7.25
N LEU A 422 -25.69 -10.77 -8.58
CA LEU A 422 -25.47 -9.61 -9.43
C LEU A 422 -26.70 -9.42 -10.32
N ALA A 423 -27.39 -8.31 -10.14
CA ALA A 423 -28.45 -7.85 -11.03
C ALA A 423 -27.96 -6.62 -11.81
N ALA A 424 -28.33 -6.52 -13.08
CA ALA A 424 -28.00 -5.39 -13.94
C ALA A 424 -29.27 -4.78 -14.55
N ASN A 425 -29.28 -3.46 -14.70
CA ASN A 425 -30.36 -2.74 -15.34
C ASN A 425 -29.81 -1.88 -16.49
N ARG A 426 -30.41 -2.08 -17.67
CA ARG A 426 -30.06 -1.41 -18.94
C ARG A 426 -31.06 -0.33 -19.35
N ASP A 427 -32.32 -0.47 -18.92
CA ASP A 427 -33.45 0.19 -19.56
C ASP A 427 -34.19 1.14 -18.63
N MET A 428 -34.33 0.79 -17.34
CA MET A 428 -35.03 1.65 -16.39
C MET A 428 -34.18 2.86 -16.03
N GLU A 429 -34.82 4.04 -15.93
CA GLU A 429 -34.15 5.29 -15.58
C GLU A 429 -33.40 5.14 -14.24
N PRO A 430 -32.06 5.33 -14.23
CA PRO A 430 -31.29 5.24 -13.00
C PRO A 430 -31.65 6.31 -11.99
N ARG A 431 -31.61 5.98 -10.69
CA ARG A 431 -31.98 6.94 -9.63
C ARG A 431 -31.16 8.24 -9.63
N TRP A 432 -29.89 8.17 -10.05
CA TRP A 432 -29.01 9.33 -10.17
C TRP A 432 -28.84 9.78 -11.61
N ALA A 433 -29.74 9.40 -12.52
CA ALA A 433 -29.67 9.83 -13.90
C ALA A 433 -29.52 11.35 -13.96
N LYS A 434 -30.36 12.07 -13.19
CA LYS A 434 -30.39 13.54 -13.05
C LYS A 434 -29.06 14.20 -12.69
N GLN A 435 -28.16 13.49 -12.01
CA GLN A 435 -26.87 14.01 -11.55
C GLN A 435 -25.76 13.85 -12.61
N VAL A 436 -26.01 13.05 -13.65
CA VAL A 436 -25.03 12.84 -14.73
C VAL A 436 -25.25 13.85 -15.87
N PRO A 437 -24.23 14.63 -16.25
CA PRO A 437 -24.28 15.57 -17.37
C PRO A 437 -24.52 14.88 -18.72
N ALA A 438 -25.21 15.56 -19.66
CA ALA A 438 -25.55 15.00 -20.97
C ALA A 438 -24.32 14.61 -21.82
N ASN A 439 -23.20 15.34 -21.73
CA ASN A 439 -21.97 14.97 -22.45
C ASN A 439 -21.41 13.62 -21.98
N VAL A 440 -21.52 13.30 -20.68
CA VAL A 440 -21.06 12.02 -20.13
C VAL A 440 -21.94 10.86 -20.64
N TRP A 441 -23.25 11.08 -20.78
CA TRP A 441 -24.14 10.11 -21.44
C TRP A 441 -23.76 9.88 -22.92
N ARG A 442 -23.44 10.95 -23.65
CA ARG A 442 -23.00 10.84 -25.06
C ARG A 442 -21.67 10.10 -25.18
N GLU A 443 -20.73 10.35 -24.28
CA GLU A 443 -19.45 9.63 -24.22
C GLU A 443 -19.66 8.14 -23.93
N ASP A 444 -20.56 7.81 -22.99
CA ASP A 444 -20.90 6.42 -22.68
C ASP A 444 -21.56 5.70 -23.88
N LEU A 445 -22.47 6.36 -24.59
CA LEU A 445 -23.08 5.82 -25.81
C LEU A 445 -22.08 5.64 -26.96
N LYS A 446 -21.04 6.47 -27.05
CA LYS A 446 -19.94 6.26 -28.00
C LYS A 446 -19.11 5.03 -27.64
N ALA A 447 -18.87 4.80 -26.34
CA ALA A 447 -18.10 3.66 -25.85
C ALA A 447 -18.90 2.34 -25.88
N PHE A 448 -20.22 2.41 -25.67
CA PHE A 448 -21.14 1.28 -25.68
C PHE A 448 -22.34 1.57 -26.59
N PRO A 449 -22.15 1.51 -27.93
CA PRO A 449 -23.19 1.86 -28.90
C PRO A 449 -24.48 1.07 -28.73
N ARG A 450 -25.59 1.75 -28.98
CA ARG A 450 -26.97 1.21 -29.00
C ARG A 450 -27.68 1.66 -30.26
N THR A 451 -28.55 0.82 -30.79
CA THR A 451 -29.49 1.21 -31.85
C THR A 451 -30.61 2.06 -31.28
N ASP A 452 -31.25 2.89 -32.11
CA ASP A 452 -32.34 3.78 -31.67
C ASP A 452 -33.47 3.04 -30.94
N ALA A 453 -33.76 1.79 -31.34
CA ALA A 453 -34.75 0.93 -30.70
C ALA A 453 -34.38 0.53 -29.25
N HIS A 454 -33.09 0.56 -28.90
CA HIS A 454 -32.56 0.20 -27.58
C HIS A 454 -32.09 1.41 -26.78
N ILE A 455 -32.37 2.63 -27.26
CA ILE A 455 -32.20 3.86 -26.48
C ILE A 455 -33.51 4.15 -25.74
N PRO A 456 -33.54 4.09 -24.40
CA PRO A 456 -34.75 4.36 -23.64
C PRO A 456 -35.23 5.81 -23.81
N GLU A 457 -36.54 6.03 -23.77
CA GLU A 457 -37.16 7.36 -23.93
C GLU A 457 -36.62 8.40 -22.93
N TRP A 458 -36.37 8.00 -21.68
CA TRP A 458 -35.79 8.89 -20.68
C TRP A 458 -34.37 9.38 -21.06
N LEU A 459 -33.60 8.56 -21.78
CA LEU A 459 -32.26 8.91 -22.22
C LEU A 459 -32.33 9.88 -23.40
N ASN A 460 -33.23 9.66 -24.36
CA ASN A 460 -33.46 10.59 -25.48
C ASN A 460 -33.82 11.99 -24.97
N ARG A 461 -34.84 12.11 -24.10
CA ARG A 461 -35.22 13.40 -23.49
C ARG A 461 -34.03 14.11 -22.85
N ARG A 462 -33.15 13.35 -22.19
CA ARG A 462 -31.98 13.89 -21.50
C ARG A 462 -30.88 14.39 -22.45
N LEU A 463 -30.74 13.76 -23.61
CA LEU A 463 -29.78 14.17 -24.64
C LEU A 463 -30.26 15.43 -25.38
N GLU A 464 -31.58 15.60 -25.49
CA GLU A 464 -32.28 16.75 -26.09
C GLU A 464 -32.33 17.97 -25.16
N ASP A 465 -32.71 17.80 -23.88
CA ASP A 465 -32.92 18.84 -22.85
C ASP A 465 -31.74 19.82 -22.62
N ARG A 466 -30.55 19.54 -23.17
CA ARG A 466 -29.36 20.41 -23.05
C ARG A 466 -28.76 20.87 -24.38
N GLN A 467 -29.32 20.52 -25.53
CA GLN A 467 -28.99 21.24 -26.78
C GLN A 467 -29.58 22.67 -26.76
N ASP A 468 -30.68 22.88 -26.04
CA ASP A 468 -31.36 24.18 -25.96
C ASP A 468 -30.79 25.15 -24.91
N SER A 469 -29.83 24.73 -24.08
CA SER A 469 -29.19 25.60 -23.06
C SER A 469 -27.87 26.24 -23.53
N GLN A 470 -27.46 26.01 -24.79
CA GLN A 470 -26.25 26.56 -25.40
C GLN A 470 -26.52 27.43 -26.65
N ASN A 471 -27.79 27.78 -26.91
CA ASN A 471 -28.16 28.78 -27.92
C ASN A 471 -28.59 30.10 -27.26
#